data_AF-A0A3C1PHK0-F1
#
_entry.id   AF-A0A3C1PHK0-F1
#
_cell.length_a   1.000
_cell.length_b   1.000
_cell.length_c   1.000
_cell.angle_alpha   90.00
_cell.angle_beta   90.00
_cell.angle_gamma   90.00
#
_symmetry.space_group_name_H-M   'P 1'
#
loop_
_entity.id
_entity.type
_entity.pdbx_description
1 polymer ?
#
loop_
_entity_poly.entity_id
_entity_poly.type
_entity_poly.pdbx_seq_one_letter_code
_entity_poly.pdbx_strand_id
1 'polypeptide(L)' 'QSIELFTAMRRLNKPVWLINYNRGSHNITDKRAEQVDFTIRMKQFFDHYLKGAPAPKWMTEGIPALEKGKEFGY' A
#
# COMPACT_ATOMS: atom_id res chain seq x y z
N GLN A 1 14.44 -5.83 3.32
CA GLN A 1 14.17 -5.92 4.77
C GLN A 1 12.69 -5.83 5.15
N SER A 2 11.81 -5.14 4.43
CA SER A 2 10.40 -4.94 4.86
C SER A 2 9.52 -6.21 4.93
N ILE A 3 9.88 -7.29 4.22
CA ILE A 3 9.09 -8.54 4.16
C ILE A 3 9.09 -9.28 5.49
N GLU A 4 10.20 -9.26 6.23
CA GLU A 4 10.33 -9.97 7.52
C GLU A 4 9.37 -9.36 8.56
N LEU A 5 9.38 -8.03 8.68
CA LEU A 5 8.45 -7.31 9.56
C LEU A 5 6.99 -7.52 9.15
N PHE A 6 6.69 -7.41 7.85
CA PHE A 6 5.34 -7.67 7.34
C PHE A 6 4.87 -9.07 7.72
N THR A 7 5.71 -10.09 7.50
CA THR A 7 5.38 -11.48 7.80
C THR A 7 5.17 -11.70 9.30
N ALA A 8 6.02 -11.14 10.15
CA ALA A 8 5.88 -11.22 11.60
C ALA A 8 4.57 -10.56 12.08
N MET A 9 4.25 -9.37 11.59
CA MET A 9 3.00 -8.66 11.93
C MET A 9 1.76 -9.43 11.47
N ARG A 10 1.79 -10.02 10.27
CA ARG A 10 0.69 -10.89 9.78
C ARG A 10 0.50 -12.11 10.66
N ARG A 11 1.58 -12.79 11.08
CA ARG A 11 1.50 -13.93 12.01
C ARG A 11 0.91 -13.55 13.37
N LEU A 12 1.11 -12.31 13.81
CA LEU A 12 0.53 -11.76 15.03
C LEU A 12 -0.89 -11.20 14.86
N ASN A 13 -1.53 -11.41 13.70
CA ASN A 13 -2.84 -10.86 13.35
C ASN A 13 -2.93 -9.34 13.53
N LYS A 14 -1.81 -8.63 13.33
CA LYS A 14 -1.80 -7.16 13.37
C LYS A 14 -2.21 -6.60 12.01
N PRO A 15 -3.03 -5.51 11.97
CA PRO A 15 -3.28 -4.79 10.74
C PRO A 15 -1.94 -4.28 10.18
N VAL A 16 -1.59 -4.71 8.97
CA VAL A 16 -0.32 -4.37 8.33
C VAL A 16 -0.47 -4.45 6.82
N TRP A 17 0.20 -3.54 6.13
CA TRP A 17 0.19 -3.43 4.67
C TRP A 17 1.62 -3.35 4.14
N LEU A 18 1.84 -3.94 2.97
CA LEU A 18 3.11 -3.85 2.25
C LEU A 18 2.84 -3.28 0.86
N ILE A 19 3.31 -2.07 0.62
CA ILE A 19 3.29 -1.45 -0.70
C ILE A 19 4.57 -1.85 -1.41
N ASN A 20 4.45 -2.45 -2.60
CA ASN A 20 5.59 -2.93 -3.37
C ASN A 20 5.48 -2.48 -4.84
N TYR A 21 6.45 -1.68 -5.27
CA TYR A 21 6.62 -1.29 -6.67
C TYR A 21 7.71 -2.16 -7.31
N ASN A 22 7.35 -2.83 -8.41
CA ASN A 22 8.23 -3.81 -9.04
C ASN A 22 9.42 -3.09 -9.71
N ARG A 23 10.63 -3.60 -9.49
CA ARG A 23 11.89 -3.06 -10.06
C ARG A 23 12.23 -1.64 -9.59
N GLY A 24 11.61 -1.15 -8.51
CA GLY A 24 11.96 0.13 -7.91
C GLY A 24 13.30 0.06 -7.20
N SER A 25 14.06 1.17 -7.27
CA SER A 25 15.25 1.38 -6.45
C SER A 25 14.90 1.63 -4.97
N HIS A 26 15.87 2.00 -4.13
CA HIS A 26 15.61 2.37 -2.73
C HIS A 26 14.60 3.52 -2.62
N ASN A 27 14.57 4.40 -3.63
CA ASN A 27 13.63 5.51 -3.72
C ASN A 27 12.60 5.25 -4.83
N ILE A 28 11.39 5.80 -4.67
CA ILE A 28 10.33 5.74 -5.68
C ILE A 28 10.60 6.84 -6.72
N THR A 29 11.75 6.82 -7.38
CA THR A 29 12.15 7.86 -8.36
C THR A 29 11.90 7.45 -9.80
N ASP A 30 11.72 6.15 -10.04
CA ASP A 30 11.87 5.57 -11.37
C ASP A 30 10.65 5.82 -12.27
N LYS A 31 9.45 5.97 -11.69
CA LYS A 31 8.21 6.25 -12.44
C LYS A 31 7.32 7.24 -11.71
N ARG A 32 6.89 8.28 -12.44
CA ARG A 32 5.95 9.29 -11.92
C ARG A 32 4.63 8.68 -11.44
N ALA A 33 4.12 7.66 -12.13
CA ALA A 33 2.88 6.97 -11.75
C ALA A 33 2.99 6.30 -10.36
N GLU A 34 4.15 5.70 -10.04
CA GLU A 34 4.40 5.04 -8.75
C GLU A 34 4.53 6.06 -7.60
N GLN A 35 5.12 7.23 -7.87
CA GLN A 35 5.16 8.35 -6.91
C GLN A 35 3.76 8.87 -6.56
N VAL A 36 2.91 8.99 -7.57
CA VAL A 36 1.53 9.46 -7.40
C VAL A 36 0.72 8.42 -6.62
N ASP A 37 0.80 7.13 -6.99
CA ASP A 37 0.13 6.05 -6.26
C ASP A 37 0.59 6.00 -4.79
N PHE A 38 1.89 6.12 -4.53
CA PHE A 38 2.42 6.16 -3.16
C PHE A 38 1.87 7.33 -2.36
N THR A 39 1.86 8.53 -2.95
CA THR A 39 1.32 9.74 -2.30
C THR A 39 -0.16 9.57 -1.97
N ILE A 40 -0.94 9.00 -2.88
CA ILE A 40 -2.37 8.75 -2.67
C ILE A 40 -2.57 7.75 -1.52
N ARG A 41 -1.89 6.60 -1.54
CA ARG A 41 -2.02 5.57 -0.50
C ARG A 41 -1.62 6.10 0.87
N MET A 42 -0.54 6.88 0.95
CA MET A 42 -0.10 7.51 2.19
C MET A 42 -1.16 8.49 2.72
N LYS A 43 -1.73 9.34 1.85
CA LYS A 43 -2.81 10.26 2.22
C LYS A 43 -4.03 9.49 2.73
N GLN A 44 -4.49 8.47 2.00
CA GLN A 44 -5.67 7.68 2.37
C GLN A 44 -5.48 6.94 3.70
N PHE A 45 -4.29 6.39 3.94
CA PHE A 45 -3.96 5.74 5.22
C PHE A 45 -4.15 6.71 6.38
N PHE A 46 -3.60 7.91 6.29
CA PHE A 46 -3.76 8.92 7.35
C PHE A 46 -5.16 9.50 7.42
N ASP A 47 -5.85 9.70 6.29
CA ASP A 47 -7.24 10.15 6.30
C ASP A 47 -8.13 9.14 7.03
N HIS A 48 -7.90 7.84 6.85
CA HIS A 48 -8.63 6.80 7.57
C HIS A 48 -8.35 6.84 9.08
N TYR A 49 -7.08 6.81 9.47
CA TYR A 49 -6.71 6.69 10.89
C TYR A 49 -6.79 7.99 11.69
N LEU A 50 -6.58 9.14 11.05
CA LEU A 50 -6.45 10.43 11.73
C LEU A 50 -7.63 11.37 11.47
N LYS A 51 -8.42 11.13 10.41
CA LYS A 51 -9.56 12.01 10.05
C LYS A 51 -10.90 11.29 10.03
N GLY A 52 -10.94 9.99 10.32
CA GLY A 52 -12.18 9.20 10.32
C GLY A 52 -12.77 8.96 8.94
N ALA A 53 -11.98 9.11 7.86
CA ALA A 53 -12.43 8.75 6.52
C ALA A 53 -12.66 7.22 6.43
N PRO A 54 -13.54 6.74 5.54
CA PRO A 54 -13.68 5.30 5.30
C PRO A 54 -12.34 4.71 4.80
N ALA A 55 -12.07 3.46 5.18
CA ALA A 55 -10.90 2.76 4.68
C ALA A 55 -11.04 2.53 3.16
N PRO A 56 -10.02 2.86 2.34
CA PRO A 56 -10.05 2.58 0.91
C PRO A 56 -10.03 1.06 0.65
N LYS A 57 -10.54 0.64 -0.50
CA LYS A 57 -10.69 -0.79 -0.87
C LYS A 57 -9.37 -1.56 -0.78
N TRP A 58 -8.26 -0.92 -1.18
CA TRP A 58 -6.94 -1.56 -1.10
C TRP A 58 -6.49 -1.87 0.34
N MET A 59 -7.03 -1.19 1.36
CA MET A 59 -6.70 -1.47 2.76
C MET A 59 -7.52 -2.63 3.34
N THR A 60 -8.74 -2.84 2.85
CA THR A 60 -9.66 -3.86 3.38
C THR A 60 -9.58 -5.18 2.62
N GLU A 61 -9.60 -5.11 1.29
CA GLU A 61 -9.64 -6.28 0.40
C GLU A 61 -8.27 -6.60 -0.20
N GLY A 62 -7.36 -5.61 -0.21
CA GLY A 62 -6.13 -5.69 -0.97
C GLY A 62 -6.36 -5.54 -2.48
N ILE A 63 -5.29 -5.70 -3.26
CA ILE A 63 -5.36 -5.71 -4.73
C ILE A 63 -4.75 -7.04 -5.19
N PRO A 64 -5.53 -7.91 -5.87
CA PRO A 64 -5.00 -9.15 -6.42
C PRO A 64 -3.81 -8.88 -7.35
N ALA A 65 -2.82 -9.78 -7.35
CA ALA A 65 -1.61 -9.60 -8.17
C ALA A 65 -1.91 -9.48 -9.68
N LEU A 66 -2.98 -10.13 -10.16
CA LEU A 66 -3.44 -10.09 -11.56
C LEU A 66 -4.07 -8.74 -11.96
N GLU A 67 -4.54 -7.99 -10.98
CA GLU A 67 -5.19 -6.68 -11.16
C GLU A 67 -4.24 -5.50 -10.85
N LYS A 68 -3.03 -5.80 -10.36
CA LYS A 68 -1.99 -4.81 -10.07
C LYS A 68 -1.67 -3.99 -11.33
N GLY A 69 -1.92 -2.68 -11.26
CA GLY A 69 -1.68 -1.74 -12.37
C GLY A 69 -2.86 -1.60 -13.34
N LYS A 70 -3.95 -2.36 -13.16
CA LYS A 70 -5.23 -2.17 -13.84
C LYS A 70 -6.25 -1.49 -12.90
N GLU A 71 -6.33 -1.99 -11.67
CA GLU A 71 -7.13 -1.40 -10.61
C GLU A 71 -6.24 -0.94 -9.45
N PHE A 72 -6.56 0.25 -8.92
CA PHE A 72 -5.82 0.85 -7.81
C PHE A 72 -6.55 0.78 -6.46
N GLY A 73 -7.88 0.57 -6.48
CA GLY A 73 -8.69 0.39 -5.27
C GLY A 73 -8.77 1.60 -4.34
N TYR A 74 -8.70 2.81 -4.90
CA TYR A 74 -8.84 4.07 -4.16
C TYR A 74 -10.26 4.35 -3.72
#